data_AF-A0A3S2WKQ8-F1
#
_entry.id   AF-A0A3S2WKQ8-F1
#
_cell.length_a   1.000
_cell.length_b   1.000
_cell.length_c   1.000
_cell.angle_alpha   90.00
_cell.angle_beta   90.00
_cell.angle_gamma   90.00
#
_symmetry.space_group_name_H-M   'P 1'
#
loop_
_entity.id
_entity.type
_entity.pdbx_description
1 polymer ?
#
loop_
_entity_poly.entity_id
_entity_poly.type
_entity_poly.pdbx_seq_one_letter_code
_entity_poly.pdbx_strand_id
1 'polypeptide(L)'
;MSVIISLLEKMGQNAGLRYANAEQLVELMAETDPALISAVICGDQAKLEAILGARTNVVCGVHPAEEPQENEPEDESEDAQEKIKIA
;
A
#
# COMPACT_ATOMS: atom_id res chain seq x y z
N MET A 1 6.19 -17.18 -1.20
CA MET A 1 5.72 -16.04 -2.00
C MET A 1 5.55 -16.49 -3.44
N SER A 2 4.57 -15.95 -4.17
CA SER A 2 4.34 -16.27 -5.58
C SER A 2 5.37 -15.55 -6.45
N VAL A 3 6.00 -16.26 -7.39
CA VAL A 3 7.07 -15.74 -8.26
C VAL A 3 6.60 -14.49 -9.04
N ILE A 4 5.36 -14.50 -9.54
CA ILE A 4 4.81 -13.36 -10.29
C ILE A 4 4.58 -12.13 -9.42
N ILE A 5 4.19 -12.31 -8.15
CA ILE A 5 3.98 -11.18 -7.25
C ILE A 5 5.32 -10.50 -6.98
N SER A 6 6.37 -11.28 -6.72
CA SER A 6 7.72 -10.75 -6.54
C SER A 6 8.26 -10.08 -7.80
N LEU A 7 7.90 -10.55 -9.01
CA LEU A 7 8.21 -9.87 -10.25
C LEU A 7 7.55 -8.47 -10.31
N LEU A 8 6.23 -8.42 -10.09
CA LEU A 8 5.45 -7.17 -10.16
C LEU A 8 5.90 -6.16 -9.09
N GLU A 9 6.23 -6.63 -7.89
CA GLU A 9 6.79 -5.81 -6.82
C GLU A 9 8.15 -5.23 -7.21
N LYS A 10 9.08 -6.05 -7.75
CA LYS A 10 10.38 -5.56 -8.25
C LYS A 10 10.20 -4.52 -9.35
N MET A 11 9.26 -4.73 -10.26
CA MET A 11 8.91 -3.77 -11.32
C MET A 11 8.37 -2.44 -10.74
N GLY A 12 7.53 -2.50 -9.71
CA GLY A 12 6.97 -1.30 -9.06
C GLY A 12 7.95 -0.54 -8.18
N GLN A 13 8.86 -1.25 -7.49
CA GLN A 13 9.84 -0.64 -6.58
C GLN A 13 11.00 0.05 -7.33
N ASN A 14 11.33 -0.42 -8.53
CA ASN A 14 12.43 0.14 -9.31
C ASN A 14 11.92 0.94 -10.51
N ALA A 15 11.81 2.25 -10.35
CA ALA A 15 11.40 3.17 -11.42
C ALA A 15 12.31 3.11 -12.67
N GLY A 16 13.57 2.66 -12.53
CA GLY A 16 14.49 2.47 -13.64
C GLY A 16 14.04 1.37 -14.61
N LEU A 17 13.24 0.39 -14.15
CA LEU A 17 12.70 -0.67 -15.00
C LEU A 17 11.68 -0.15 -16.02
N ARG A 18 11.16 1.07 -15.85
CA ARG A 18 10.32 1.74 -16.85
C ARG A 18 11.06 1.94 -18.18
N TYR A 19 12.39 2.06 -18.14
CA TYR A 19 13.25 2.26 -19.30
C TYR A 19 14.21 1.09 -19.53
N ALA A 20 13.94 -0.06 -18.89
CA ALA A 20 14.76 -1.26 -19.08
C ALA A 20 14.74 -1.70 -20.54
N ASN A 21 15.89 -2.17 -21.01
CA ASN A 21 16.00 -2.77 -22.33
C ASN A 21 15.42 -4.20 -22.32
N ALA A 22 15.28 -4.79 -23.51
CA ALA A 22 14.70 -6.12 -23.66
C ALA A 22 15.48 -7.21 -22.90
N GLU A 23 16.81 -7.13 -22.86
CA GLU A 23 17.67 -8.12 -22.18
C GLU A 23 17.44 -8.11 -20.67
N GLN A 24 17.38 -6.91 -20.07
CA GLN A 24 17.09 -6.72 -18.64
C GLN A 24 15.68 -7.22 -18.28
N LEU A 25 14.70 -7.02 -19.16
CA LEU A 25 13.35 -7.55 -18.96
C LEU A 25 13.30 -9.08 -19.05
N VAL A 26 14.03 -9.68 -20.00
CA VAL A 26 14.11 -11.15 -20.14
C VAL A 26 14.74 -11.77 -18.90
N GLU A 27 15.83 -11.20 -18.40
CA GLU A 27 16.48 -11.68 -17.17
C GLU A 27 15.53 -11.58 -15.97
N LEU A 28 14.83 -10.46 -15.83
CA LEU A 28 13.88 -10.24 -14.75
C LEU A 28 12.71 -11.26 -14.79
N MET A 29 12.29 -11.65 -15.99
CA MET A 29 11.15 -12.55 -16.23
C MET A 29 11.53 -14.04 -16.31
N ALA A 30 12.81 -14.39 -16.30
CA ALA A 30 13.31 -15.74 -16.64
C ALA A 30 12.70 -16.86 -15.79
N GLU A 31 12.37 -16.59 -14.53
CA GLU A 31 11.81 -17.58 -13.59
C GLU A 31 10.26 -17.62 -13.60
N THR A 32 9.62 -16.77 -14.41
CA THR A 32 8.16 -16.62 -14.43
C THR A 32 7.53 -17.44 -15.56
N ASP A 33 6.39 -18.06 -15.27
CA ASP A 33 5.62 -18.80 -16.28
C ASP A 33 5.29 -17.90 -17.49
N PRO A 34 5.63 -18.32 -18.73
CA PRO A 34 5.29 -17.58 -19.94
C PRO A 34 3.80 -17.23 -20.08
N ALA A 35 2.90 -18.07 -19.56
CA ALA A 35 1.46 -17.80 -19.58
C ALA A 35 1.09 -16.60 -18.69
N LEU A 36 1.75 -16.46 -17.54
CA LEU A 36 1.60 -15.30 -16.65
C LEU A 36 2.19 -14.04 -17.28
N ILE A 37 3.38 -14.14 -17.87
CA ILE A 37 4.01 -13.01 -18.58
C ILE A 37 3.10 -12.51 -19.70
N SER A 38 2.57 -13.42 -20.52
CA SER A 38 1.63 -13.08 -21.59
C SER A 38 0.37 -12.39 -21.06
N ALA A 39 -0.21 -12.89 -19.96
CA ALA A 39 -1.38 -12.27 -19.35
C ALA A 39 -1.09 -10.85 -18.83
N VAL A 40 0.08 -10.64 -18.21
CA VAL A 40 0.53 -9.31 -17.74
C VAL A 40 0.74 -8.35 -18.91
N ILE A 41 1.45 -8.77 -19.96
CA ILE A 41 1.74 -7.92 -21.13
C ILE A 41 0.45 -7.50 -21.84
N CYS A 42 -0.51 -8.41 -21.98
CA CYS A 42 -1.79 -8.12 -22.61
C CYS A 42 -2.79 -7.40 -21.71
N GLY A 43 -2.48 -7.21 -20.41
CA GLY A 43 -3.42 -6.68 -19.42
C GLY A 43 -4.65 -7.58 -19.19
N ASP A 44 -4.52 -8.88 -19.46
CA ASP A 44 -5.62 -9.85 -19.37
C ASP A 44 -5.83 -10.29 -17.92
N GLN A 45 -6.57 -9.46 -17.19
CA GLN A 45 -6.88 -9.67 -15.78
C GLN A 45 -7.60 -11.00 -15.54
N ALA A 46 -8.59 -11.35 -16.36
CA ALA A 46 -9.37 -12.58 -16.19
C ALA A 46 -8.48 -13.83 -16.32
N LYS A 47 -7.55 -13.83 -17.28
CA LYS A 47 -6.56 -14.90 -17.44
C LYS A 47 -5.59 -14.96 -16.27
N LEU A 48 -5.12 -13.81 -15.77
CA LEU A 48 -4.27 -13.72 -14.57
C LEU A 48 -4.98 -14.31 -13.35
N GLU A 49 -6.23 -13.93 -13.12
CA GLU A 49 -7.05 -14.46 -12.02
C GLU A 49 -7.24 -15.97 -12.12
N ALA A 50 -7.51 -16.48 -13.33
CA ALA A 50 -7.67 -17.91 -13.57
C ALA A 50 -6.37 -18.70 -13.30
N ILE A 51 -5.22 -18.21 -13.78
CA ILE A 51 -3.92 -18.88 -13.57
C ILE A 51 -3.54 -18.84 -12.08
N LEU A 52 -3.82 -17.74 -11.39
CA LEU A 52 -3.46 -17.55 -9.98
C LEU A 52 -4.48 -18.15 -9.00
N GLY A 53 -5.61 -18.67 -9.49
CA GLY A 53 -6.70 -19.16 -8.64
C GLY A 53 -7.26 -18.07 -7.73
N ALA A 54 -7.34 -16.83 -8.23
CA ALA A 54 -7.77 -15.68 -7.46
C ALA A 54 -9.24 -15.81 -7.04
N ARG A 55 -9.56 -15.34 -5.82
CA ARG A 55 -10.95 -15.23 -5.37
C ARG A 55 -11.56 -13.95 -5.96
N THR A 56 -12.55 -14.11 -6.84
CA THR A 56 -13.18 -12.99 -7.56
C THR A 56 -14.27 -12.27 -6.76
N ASN A 57 -14.64 -12.80 -5.60
CA ASN A 57 -15.68 -12.27 -4.73
C ASN A 57 -15.13 -11.57 -3.48
N VAL A 58 -13.86 -11.14 -3.50
CA VAL A 58 -13.25 -10.38 -2.41
C VAL A 58 -13.63 -8.91 -2.58
N VAL A 59 -14.28 -8.35 -1.57
CA VAL A 59 -14.60 -6.92 -1.49
C VAL A 59 -13.79 -6.28 -0.36
N CYS A 60 -13.06 -5.21 -0.68
CA CYS A 60 -12.38 -4.40 0.32
C CYS A 60 -13.37 -3.37 0.86
N GLY A 61 -13.73 -3.49 2.15
CA GLY A 61 -14.48 -2.43 2.82
C GLY A 61 -13.63 -1.17 2.91
N VAL A 62 -14.18 -0.03 2.52
CA VAL A 62 -13.54 1.28 2.76
C VAL A 62 -13.92 1.71 4.18
N HIS A 63 -12.94 1.80 5.07
CA HIS A 63 -13.13 2.38 6.39
C HIS A 63 -12.62 3.84 6.35
N PRO A 64 -13.51 4.84 6.35
CA PRO A 64 -13.09 6.24 6.38
C PRO A 64 -12.34 6.54 7.68
N ALA A 65 -11.38 7.46 7.62
CA ALA A 65 -10.71 7.94 8.82
C ALA A 65 -11.73 8.64 9.74
N GLU A 66 -11.57 8.46 11.05
CA GLU A 66 -12.34 9.21 12.04
C GLU A 66 -11.97 10.70 11.95
N GLU A 67 -12.96 11.58 12.10
CA GLU A 67 -12.70 13.01 12.18
C GLU A 67 -11.87 13.32 13.43
N PRO A 68 -10.84 14.17 13.33
CA PRO A 68 -10.04 14.56 14.50
C PRO A 68 -10.95 15.23 15.53
N GLN A 69 -10.92 14.76 16.77
CA GLN A 69 -11.62 15.40 17.88
C GLN A 69 -11.03 16.81 18.09
N GLU A 70 -11.87 17.84 17.98
CA GLU A 70 -11.51 19.17 18.45
C GLU A 70 -11.30 19.08 19.97
N ASN A 71 -10.05 19.19 20.41
CA ASN A 71 -9.79 19.39 21.84
C ASN A 71 -10.34 20.76 22.22
N GLU A 72 -11.41 20.79 23.01
CA GLU A 72 -11.84 22.02 23.68
C GLU A 72 -10.67 22.53 24.55
N PRO A 73 -10.31 23.81 24.50
CA PRO A 73 -9.24 24.35 25.34
C PRO A 73 -9.63 24.18 26.82
N GLU A 74 -8.76 23.52 27.58
CA GLU A 74 -8.90 23.44 29.05
C GLU A 74 -8.86 24.86 29.63
N ASP A 75 -9.98 25.26 30.24
CA ASP A 75 -10.16 26.55 30.90
C ASP A 75 -9.31 26.57 32.18
N GLU A 76 -8.11 27.18 32.12
CA GLU A 76 -7.25 27.44 33.28
C GLU A 76 -7.95 28.40 34.24
N SER A 77 -8.83 27.87 35.09
CA SER A 77 -9.56 28.64 36.08
C SER A 77 -8.62 29.02 37.24
N GLU A 78 -8.33 30.31 37.31
CA GLU A 78 -7.69 31.02 38.42
C GLU A 78 -8.41 30.73 39.75
N ASP A 79 -7.77 30.07 40.73
CA ASP A 79 -7.97 30.40 42.16
C ASP A 79 -6.99 29.67 43.10
N ALA A 80 -6.00 30.41 43.62
CA ALA A 80 -5.37 30.14 44.92
C ALA A 80 -4.58 31.36 45.42
N GLN A 81 -5.25 32.51 45.56
CA GLN A 81 -4.78 33.53 46.49
C GLN A 81 -5.22 33.14 47.92
N GLU A 82 -4.28 32.76 48.79
CA GLU A 82 -4.21 33.27 50.17
C GLU A 82 -3.10 32.56 50.95
N LYS A 83 -2.07 33.33 51.33
CA LYS A 83 -1.63 33.45 52.74
C LYS A 83 -0.59 34.57 52.85
N ILE A 84 -1.11 35.79 53.03
CA ILE A 84 -0.40 36.84 53.76
C ILE A 84 -0.37 36.41 55.24
N LYS A 85 0.82 36.23 55.81
CA LYS A 85 1.03 36.45 57.24
C LYS A 85 2.26 37.33 57.45
N ILE A 86 1.95 38.55 57.89
CA ILE A 86 2.83 39.55 58.49
C ILE A 86 3.14 39.11 59.93
N ALA A 87 4.40 39.15 60.32
CA ALA A 87 4.91 39.64 61.61
C ALA A 87 6.45 39.67 61.57
#